data_AF-C0M6U4-F1
#
_entry.id   AF-C0M6U4-F1
#
_cell.length_a   1.000
_cell.length_b   1.000
_cell.length_c   1.000
_cell.angle_alpha   90.00
_cell.angle_beta   90.00
_cell.angle_gamma   90.00
#
_symmetry.space_group_name_H-M   'P 1'
#
loop_
_entity.id
_entity.type
_entity.pdbx_description
1 polymer ?
#
loop_
_entity_poly.entity_id
_entity_poly.type
_entity_poly.pdbx_seq_one_letter_code
_entity_poly.pdbx_strand_id
1 'polypeptide(L)'
;MRYADRITFVKATDEQYDPDLGEYTYTEVMIKTLPCFVMDLGMAKSVQIFGDYQKTRKVVYLRQPYTDLLDHCLYKGKKYKVQVDKQFNTVFYLEGDDSICS
;
A
#
# COMPACT_ATOMS: atom_id res chain seq x y z
N MET A 1 -13.31 1.24 -16.82
CA MET A 1 -12.28 1.15 -15.76
C MET A 1 -10.93 0.97 -16.44
N ARG A 2 -9.98 1.92 -16.30
CA ARG A 2 -8.70 1.90 -17.03
C ARG A 2 -7.54 1.68 -16.06
N TYR A 3 -6.78 0.61 -16.24
CA TYR A 3 -5.60 0.29 -15.42
C TYR A 3 -4.36 1.08 -15.88
N ALA A 4 -4.45 2.42 -15.88
CA ALA A 4 -3.39 3.30 -16.36
C ALA A 4 -2.33 3.60 -15.29
N ASP A 5 -2.69 3.46 -14.01
CA ASP A 5 -1.83 3.76 -12.89
C ASP A 5 -0.96 2.55 -12.52
N ARG A 6 0.07 2.81 -11.71
CA ARG A 6 0.99 1.80 -11.16
C ARG A 6 1.03 1.93 -9.65
N ILE A 7 0.94 0.80 -8.98
CA ILE A 7 1.13 0.67 -7.54
C ILE A 7 2.27 -0.29 -7.29
N THR A 8 3.09 0.04 -6.31
CA THR A 8 4.24 -0.78 -5.90
C THR A 8 3.96 -1.35 -4.53
N PHE A 9 3.85 -2.67 -4.42
CA PHE A 9 3.77 -3.36 -3.15
C PHE A 9 5.17 -3.64 -2.63
N VAL A 10 5.38 -3.38 -1.34
CA VAL A 10 6.66 -3.50 -0.67
C VAL A 10 6.49 -4.41 0.54
N LYS A 11 7.32 -5.44 0.61
CA LYS A 11 7.53 -6.26 1.80
C LYS A 11 9.00 -6.10 2.22
N ALA A 12 9.23 -5.56 3.40
CA ALA A 12 10.52 -5.62 4.05
C ALA A 12 10.63 -7.00 4.72
N THR A 13 11.68 -7.76 4.41
CA THR A 13 12.11 -8.87 5.27
C THR A 13 12.95 -8.32 6.42
N ASP A 14 13.06 -9.10 7.51
CA ASP A 14 13.62 -8.67 8.80
C ASP A 14 14.89 -7.82 8.70
N GLU A 15 14.95 -6.83 9.60
CA GLU A 15 16.11 -5.98 9.84
C GLU A 15 17.22 -6.85 10.43
N GLN A 16 18.26 -7.12 9.64
CA GLN A 16 19.43 -7.83 10.13
C GLN A 16 20.49 -6.80 10.48
N TYR A 17 20.95 -6.83 11.74
CA TYR A 17 22.07 -6.02 12.18
C TYR A 17 23.32 -6.47 11.42
N ASP A 18 23.93 -5.56 10.67
CA ASP A 18 25.23 -5.77 10.03
C ASP A 18 26.33 -5.31 11.02
N PRO A 19 27.05 -6.24 11.66
CA PRO A 19 28.09 -5.89 12.63
C PRO A 19 29.33 -5.25 12.01
N ASP A 20 29.54 -5.36 10.69
CA ASP A 20 30.67 -4.76 9.97
C ASP A 20 30.39 -3.30 9.61
N LEU A 21 29.13 -2.95 9.28
CA LEU A 21 28.70 -1.57 9.02
C LEU A 21 28.15 -0.83 10.26
N GLY A 22 27.75 -1.55 11.32
CA GLY A 22 27.10 -0.97 12.49
C GLY A 22 25.69 -0.42 12.20
N GLU A 23 25.08 -0.85 11.10
CA GLU A 23 23.77 -0.39 10.63
C GLU A 23 22.78 -1.56 10.53
N TYR A 24 21.49 -1.24 10.58
CA TYR A 24 20.43 -2.19 10.25
C TYR A 24 20.30 -2.25 8.72
N THR A 25 20.70 -3.37 8.12
CA THR A 25 20.51 -3.63 6.70
C THR A 25 19.20 -4.38 6.45
N TYR A 26 18.42 -3.90 5.48
CA TYR A 26 17.25 -4.61 4.97
C TYR A 26 17.70 -5.63 3.94
N THR A 27 17.79 -6.90 4.33
CA THR A 27 18.45 -7.92 3.51
C THR A 27 17.66 -8.28 2.25
N GLU A 28 16.32 -8.21 2.24
CA GLU A 28 15.51 -8.34 1.03
C GLU A 28 14.25 -7.45 1.08
N VAL A 29 14.12 -6.54 0.12
CA VAL A 29 12.86 -5.81 -0.10
C VAL A 29 12.18 -6.47 -1.29
N MET A 30 11.10 -7.24 -1.05
CA MET A 30 10.28 -7.71 -2.16
C MET A 30 9.46 -6.53 -2.66
N ILE A 31 9.77 -6.08 -3.87
CA ILE A 31 9.11 -4.98 -4.56
C ILE A 31 8.37 -5.54 -5.77
N LYS A 32 7.05 -5.36 -5.81
CA LYS A 32 6.23 -5.79 -6.94
C LYS A 32 5.36 -4.64 -7.44
N THR A 33 5.62 -4.22 -8.68
CA THR A 33 4.83 -3.16 -9.33
C THR A 33 3.75 -3.76 -10.22
N LEU A 34 2.50 -3.39 -9.99
CA LEU A 34 1.35 -3.87 -10.77
C LEU A 34 0.54 -2.73 -11.38
N PRO A 35 -0.05 -2.96 -12.58
CA PRO A 35 -1.03 -2.04 -13.14
C PRO A 35 -2.30 -2.02 -12.29
N CYS A 36 -2.80 -0.83 -11.99
CA CYS A 36 -3.98 -0.65 -11.17
C CYS A 36 -4.90 0.45 -11.69
N PHE A 37 -6.16 0.40 -11.26
CA PHE A 37 -7.11 1.50 -11.37
C PHE A 37 -7.33 2.06 -9.97
N VAL A 38 -7.26 3.38 -9.83
CA VAL A 38 -7.41 4.06 -8.55
C VAL A 38 -8.72 4.84 -8.54
N MET A 39 -9.46 4.70 -7.45
CA MET A 39 -10.68 5.44 -7.17
C MET A 39 -10.53 6.19 -5.86
N ASP A 40 -10.78 7.50 -5.89
CA ASP A 40 -10.83 8.31 -4.68
C ASP A 40 -12.13 8.03 -3.92
N LEU A 41 -12.00 7.88 -2.60
CA LEU A 41 -13.15 7.73 -1.72
C LEU A 41 -13.65 9.10 -1.28
N GLY A 42 -14.90 9.43 -1.63
CA GLY A 42 -15.59 10.57 -1.05
C GLY A 42 -15.88 10.36 0.44
N MET A 43 -16.11 11.46 1.16
CA MET A 43 -16.28 11.46 2.62
C MET A 43 -17.31 10.44 3.13
N ALA A 44 -18.48 10.34 2.49
CA ALA A 44 -19.52 9.40 2.88
C ALA A 44 -19.06 7.93 2.83
N LYS A 45 -18.31 7.54 1.79
CA LYS A 45 -17.79 6.17 1.66
C LYS A 45 -16.61 5.92 2.60
N SER A 46 -15.76 6.93 2.83
CA SER A 46 -14.67 6.83 3.80
C SER A 46 -15.18 6.55 5.22
N VAL A 47 -16.23 7.25 5.66
CA VAL A 47 -16.86 7.01 6.97
C VAL A 47 -17.51 5.63 7.01
N GLN A 48 -18.18 5.20 5.93
CA GLN A 48 -18.80 3.88 5.89
C GLN A 48 -17.79 2.73 5.96
N ILE A 49 -16.64 2.86 5.30
CA ILE A 49 -15.67 1.77 5.15
C ILE A 49 -14.67 1.74 6.31
N PHE A 50 -14.20 2.90 6.78
CA PHE A 50 -13.23 2.94 7.88
C PHE A 50 -13.58 3.91 9.01
N GLY A 51 -14.85 4.30 9.16
CA GLY A 51 -15.35 4.99 10.36
C GLY A 51 -14.93 6.45 10.51
N ASP A 52 -14.13 6.98 9.59
CA ASP A 52 -13.67 8.37 9.58
C ASP A 52 -13.39 8.87 8.15
N TYR A 53 -13.06 10.16 8.01
CA TYR A 53 -12.70 10.78 6.74
C TYR A 53 -11.45 11.66 6.83
N GLN A 54 -10.72 11.62 7.95
CA GLN A 54 -9.64 12.59 8.21
C GLN A 54 -8.39 12.29 7.38
N LYS A 55 -8.20 11.03 6.99
CA LYS A 55 -7.04 10.59 6.20
C LYS A 55 -7.36 10.50 4.71
N THR A 56 -6.33 10.69 3.88
CA THR A 56 -6.46 10.46 2.43
C THR A 56 -6.72 8.98 2.17
N ARG A 57 -7.89 8.64 1.62
CA ARG A 57 -8.32 7.26 1.37
C ARG A 57 -8.54 7.01 -0.12
N LYS A 58 -8.08 5.86 -0.59
CA LYS A 58 -8.22 5.43 -1.99
C LYS A 58 -8.59 3.96 -2.07
N VAL A 59 -9.33 3.58 -3.10
CA VAL A 59 -9.51 2.16 -3.46
C VAL A 59 -8.66 1.90 -4.69
N VAL A 60 -7.91 0.82 -4.65
CA VAL A 60 -7.08 0.37 -5.75
C VAL A 60 -7.56 -0.98 -6.22
N TYR A 61 -7.80 -1.07 -7.52
CA TYR A 61 -8.21 -2.29 -8.21
C TYR A 61 -7.07 -2.77 -9.08
N LEU A 62 -6.62 -4.00 -8.86
CA LEU A 62 -5.60 -4.65 -9.65
C LEU A 62 -6.22 -5.42 -10.82
N ARG A 63 -5.47 -5.51 -11.92
CA ARG A 63 -5.88 -6.34 -13.07
C ARG A 63 -5.79 -7.84 -12.77
N GLN A 64 -4.92 -8.22 -11.85
CA GLN A 64 -4.67 -9.60 -11.42
C GLN A 64 -4.57 -9.65 -9.90
N PRO A 65 -4.93 -10.78 -9.26
CA PRO A 65 -4.83 -10.92 -7.81
C PRO A 65 -3.39 -10.77 -7.33
N TYR A 66 -3.20 -10.13 -6.18
CA TYR A 66 -1.93 -10.08 -5.47
C TYR A 66 -2.01 -10.95 -4.21
N THR A 67 -1.29 -12.06 -4.21
CA THR A 67 -1.35 -13.09 -3.15
C THR A 67 -0.15 -13.08 -2.22
N ASP A 68 0.85 -12.26 -2.51
CA ASP A 68 2.10 -12.22 -1.75
C ASP A 68 1.89 -11.42 -0.45
N LEU A 69 2.82 -11.57 0.48
CA LEU A 69 2.85 -10.71 1.67
C LEU A 69 3.29 -9.29 1.28
N LEU A 70 2.82 -8.30 2.02
CA LEU A 70 3.16 -6.90 1.85
C LEU A 70 3.07 -6.19 3.20
N ASP A 71 3.92 -5.19 3.42
CA ASP A 71 3.84 -4.32 4.61
C ASP A 71 3.16 -3.00 4.28
N HIS A 72 3.49 -2.45 3.11
CA HIS A 72 2.93 -1.20 2.63
C HIS A 72 2.96 -1.14 1.10
N CYS A 73 2.36 -0.10 0.55
CA CYS A 73 2.48 0.19 -0.88
C CYS A 73 2.87 1.64 -1.13
N LEU A 74 3.45 1.86 -2.30
CA LEU A 74 3.77 3.17 -2.84
C LEU A 74 2.87 3.45 -4.04
N TYR A 75 2.19 4.59 -4.00
CA TYR A 75 1.41 5.10 -5.12
C TYR A 75 1.76 6.57 -5.35
N LYS A 76 2.20 6.90 -6.57
CA LYS A 76 2.68 8.25 -6.94
C LYS A 76 3.72 8.82 -5.96
N GLY A 77 4.64 7.98 -5.50
CA GLY A 77 5.70 8.35 -4.56
C GLY A 77 5.25 8.54 -3.11
N LYS A 78 3.96 8.34 -2.80
CA LYS A 78 3.43 8.41 -1.43
C LYS A 78 3.25 7.02 -0.84
N LYS A 79 3.58 6.88 0.44
CA LYS A 79 3.39 5.65 1.22
C LYS A 79 1.94 5.55 1.70
N TYR A 80 1.37 4.36 1.54
CA TYR A 80 0.04 4.02 2.00
C TYR A 80 0.08 2.71 2.77
N LYS A 81 -0.70 2.67 3.86
CA LYS A 81 -1.06 1.42 4.52
C LYS A 81 -2.15 0.75 3.71
N VAL A 82 -2.00 -0.56 3.53
CA VAL A 82 -2.87 -1.36 2.68
C VAL A 82 -3.77 -2.20 3.57
N GLN A 83 -5.07 -2.07 3.37
CA GLN A 83 -6.07 -2.95 3.97
C GLN A 83 -6.70 -3.77 2.84
N VAL A 84 -6.56 -5.09 2.93
CA VAL A 84 -7.04 -6.01 1.89
C VAL A 84 -8.52 -6.27 2.09
N ASP A 85 -9.33 -6.02 1.06
CA ASP A 85 -10.68 -6.54 1.03
C ASP A 85 -10.65 -8.00 0.55
N LYS A 86 -11.35 -8.89 1.24
CA LYS A 86 -11.24 -10.35 1.01
C LYS A 86 -11.85 -10.82 -0.31
N GLN A 87 -12.41 -9.93 -1.13
CA GLN A 87 -12.88 -10.32 -2.47
C GLN A 87 -11.70 -10.42 -3.45
N PHE A 88 -11.21 -11.65 -3.62
CA PHE A 88 -10.32 -12.09 -4.70
C PHE A 88 -8.91 -11.47 -4.73
N ASN A 89 -8.45 -10.80 -3.67
CA ASN A 89 -7.11 -10.18 -3.61
C ASN A 89 -6.81 -9.21 -4.77
N THR A 90 -7.85 -8.63 -5.38
CA THR A 90 -7.74 -7.63 -6.46
C THR A 90 -8.12 -6.24 -6.00
N VAL A 91 -8.75 -6.09 -4.84
CA VAL A 91 -9.22 -4.80 -4.31
C VAL A 91 -8.49 -4.48 -3.00
N PHE A 92 -7.87 -3.30 -2.98
CA PHE A 92 -7.08 -2.83 -1.85
C PHE A 92 -7.56 -1.45 -1.41
N TYR A 93 -7.89 -1.33 -0.13
CA TYR A 93 -8.19 -0.06 0.50
C TYR A 93 -6.89 0.56 1.00
N LEU A 94 -6.58 1.77 0.54
CA LEU A 94 -5.39 2.50 0.91
C LEU A 94 -5.73 3.59 1.90
N GLU A 95 -5.00 3.62 3.00
CA GLU A 95 -4.99 4.71 3.96
C GLU A 95 -3.65 5.45 3.88
N GLY A 96 -3.71 6.77 3.68
CA GLY A 96 -2.53 7.63 3.68
C GLY A 96 -1.81 7.54 5.01
N ASP A 97 -0.51 7.22 4.94
CA ASP A 97 0.35 7.24 6.11
C ASP A 97 0.93 8.66 6.23
N ASP A 98 0.20 9.56 6.88
CA ASP A 98 0.64 10.95 7.16
C ASP A 98 1.72 11.01 8.26
N SER A 99 2.37 9.88 8.60
CA SER A 99 3.44 9.80 9.61
C SER A 99 4.76 10.50 9.22
N ILE A 100 4.78 11.31 8.16
CA ILE A 100 5.90 12.19 7.83
C ILE A 100 5.40 13.64 7.89
N CYS A 101 5.13 14.09 9.11
CA CYS A 101 5.04 15.52 9.43
C CYS A 101 5.53 15.71 10.86
N SER A 102 6.85 15.71 11.05
CA SER A 102 7.55 16.27 12.21
C SER A 102 8.94 16.67 11.75
#